data_AF-A0A3B0QL06-F1
#
_entry.id   AF-A0A3B0QL06-F1
#
_cell.length_a   1.000
_cell.length_b   1.000
_cell.length_c   1.000
_cell.angle_alpha   90.00
_cell.angle_beta   90.00
_cell.angle_gamma   90.00
#
_symmetry.space_group_name_H-M   'P 1'
#
loop_
_entity.id
_entity.type
_entity.pdbx_description
1 polymer ?
#
loop_
_entity_poly.entity_id
_entity_poly.type
_entity_poly.pdbx_seq_one_letter_code
_entity_poly.pdbx_strand_id
1 'polypeptide(L)'
;MAQLSTKKEAELLATRMCEVVKDQIVITSEIKKYYETENRNTFINKEHIRTLNLSEEQFLITLMDFVETVWNDSNFSIDKLSKPLKYSTSQVYRKIIALTGNPPSVFIKNFRLNRALNLIHKHKGNIADIARQTGFKSATYFSKCFKDKFGVTPKTYSKQHAI
;
A
#
# COMPACT_ATOMS: atom_id res chain seq x y z
N MET A 1 -2.82 24.64 -16.71
CA MET A 1 -3.21 23.21 -16.61
C MET A 1 -2.13 22.31 -16.02
N ALA A 2 -0.83 22.63 -16.11
CA ALA A 2 0.24 21.79 -15.55
C ALA A 2 0.29 21.71 -14.00
N GLN A 3 0.01 22.81 -13.28
CA GLN A 3 0.06 22.84 -11.79
C GLN A 3 -1.02 22.00 -11.08
N LEU A 4 -2.13 21.69 -11.75
CA LEU A 4 -3.20 20.87 -11.15
C LEU A 4 -2.88 19.36 -11.27
N SER A 5 -2.07 18.97 -12.27
CA SER A 5 -1.57 17.59 -12.44
C SER A 5 -0.57 17.25 -11.33
N THR A 6 0.37 18.16 -11.06
CA THR A 6 1.43 17.95 -10.07
C THR A 6 0.90 17.83 -8.64
N LYS A 7 -0.16 18.57 -8.27
CA LYS A 7 -0.79 18.44 -6.95
C LYS A 7 -1.43 17.06 -6.74
N LYS A 8 -2.19 16.56 -7.71
CA LYS A 8 -2.82 15.23 -7.62
C LYS A 8 -1.78 14.10 -7.59
N GLU A 9 -0.71 14.25 -8.37
CA GLU A 9 0.42 13.32 -8.36
C GLU A 9 1.10 13.28 -6.99
N ALA A 10 1.32 14.44 -6.37
CA ALA A 10 1.88 14.55 -5.03
C ALA A 10 0.97 13.93 -3.95
N GLU A 11 -0.34 14.19 -4.01
CA GLU A 11 -1.32 13.59 -3.09
C GLU A 11 -1.37 12.06 -3.24
N LEU A 12 -1.38 11.56 -4.48
CA LEU A 12 -1.35 10.12 -4.77
C LEU A 12 -0.07 9.47 -4.24
N LEU A 13 1.08 10.10 -4.47
CA LEU A 13 2.37 9.59 -4.03
C LEU A 13 2.46 9.55 -2.49
N ALA A 14 2.03 10.62 -1.82
CA ALA A 14 1.97 10.67 -0.36
C ALA A 14 1.06 9.57 0.20
N THR A 15 -0.12 9.37 -0.40
CA THR A 15 -1.05 8.29 -0.02
C THR A 15 -0.39 6.92 -0.14
N ARG A 16 0.25 6.64 -1.28
CA ARG A 16 0.96 5.37 -1.53
C ARG A 16 2.07 5.14 -0.52
N MET A 17 2.84 6.16 -0.17
CA MET A 17 3.91 6.05 0.83
C MET A 17 3.36 5.69 2.22
N CYS A 18 2.32 6.40 2.67
CA CYS A 18 1.69 6.17 3.97
C CYS A 18 1.05 4.76 4.07
N GLU A 19 0.53 4.23 2.96
CA GLU A 19 -0.08 2.89 2.96
C GLU A 19 0.95 1.75 2.97
N VAL A 20 2.16 2.00 2.48
CA VAL A 20 3.11 0.95 2.08
C VAL A 20 4.34 0.89 2.99
N VAL A 21 4.84 2.05 3.44
CA VAL A 21 6.11 2.15 4.16
C VAL A 21 5.90 2.06 5.67
N LYS A 22 6.78 1.34 6.37
CA LYS A 22 6.65 0.97 7.79
C LYS A 22 7.19 2.03 8.76
N ASP A 23 7.03 3.31 8.45
CA ASP A 23 7.56 4.42 9.25
C ASP A 23 6.43 5.38 9.65
N GLN A 24 6.59 6.07 10.78
CA GLN A 24 5.53 6.92 11.35
C GLN A 24 5.14 8.07 10.41
N ILE A 25 6.12 8.67 9.75
CA ILE A 25 5.94 9.71 8.74
C ILE A 25 6.94 9.45 7.62
N VAL A 26 6.45 9.48 6.37
CA VAL A 26 7.26 9.24 5.17
C VAL A 26 7.07 10.39 4.20
N ILE A 27 8.18 10.89 3.68
CA ILE A 27 8.18 12.01 2.72
C ILE A 27 9.06 11.72 1.52
N THR A 28 8.74 12.35 0.39
CA THR A 28 9.59 12.35 -0.81
C THR A 28 10.83 13.22 -0.59
N SER A 29 11.86 12.96 -1.38
CA SER A 29 13.02 13.82 -1.53
C SER A 29 12.65 15.24 -1.97
N GLU A 30 11.56 15.41 -2.74
CA GLU A 30 11.06 16.72 -3.15
C GLU A 30 10.52 17.53 -1.97
N ILE A 31 9.70 16.93 -1.11
CA ILE A 31 9.17 17.58 0.10
C ILE A 31 10.31 17.93 1.06
N LYS A 32 11.29 17.04 1.23
CA LYS A 32 12.48 17.35 2.01
C LYS A 32 13.20 18.58 1.46
N LYS A 33 13.40 18.64 0.14
CA LYS A 33 14.07 19.77 -0.52
C LYS A 33 13.32 21.08 -0.28
N TYR A 34 12.01 21.12 -0.46
CA TYR A 34 11.22 22.33 -0.20
C TYR A 34 11.33 22.77 1.27
N TYR A 35 11.21 21.83 2.21
CA TYR A 35 11.35 22.13 3.64
C TYR A 35 12.71 22.76 3.96
N GLU A 36 13.80 22.18 3.47
CA GLU A 36 15.17 22.67 3.71
C GLU A 36 15.43 24.03 3.05
N THR A 37 14.77 24.35 1.92
CA THR A 37 14.91 25.67 1.28
C THR A 37 14.24 26.79 2.07
N GLU A 38 13.07 26.52 2.66
CA GLU A 38 12.31 27.52 3.41
C GLU A 38 12.78 27.65 4.87
N ASN A 39 13.33 26.58 5.45
CA ASN A 39 13.71 26.54 6.87
C ASN A 39 15.22 26.33 7.03
N ARG A 40 15.99 27.34 6.63
CA ARG A 40 17.46 27.34 6.77
C ARG A 40 17.83 27.19 8.25
N ASN A 41 18.61 26.15 8.58
CA ASN A 41 19.07 25.74 9.91
C ASN A 41 18.16 24.80 10.73
N THR A 42 17.06 24.30 10.17
CA THR A 42 16.31 23.18 10.77
C THR A 42 16.44 21.92 9.93
N PHE A 43 16.82 20.82 10.56
CA PHE A 43 16.93 19.52 9.92
C PHE A 43 15.70 18.68 10.22
N ILE A 44 15.28 17.88 9.24
CA ILE A 44 14.24 16.87 9.44
C ILE A 44 14.77 15.80 10.41
N ASN A 45 14.09 15.62 11.54
CA ASN A 45 14.42 14.57 12.49
C ASN A 45 14.17 13.18 11.85
N LYS A 46 15.26 12.43 11.62
CA LYS A 46 15.24 11.10 11.01
C LYS A 46 14.71 9.99 11.91
N GLU A 47 14.52 10.23 13.21
CA GLU A 47 13.95 9.25 14.13
C GLU A 47 12.47 8.96 13.83
N HIS A 48 11.73 9.98 13.39
CA HIS A 48 10.28 9.89 13.18
C HIS A 48 9.89 10.07 11.70
N ILE A 49 10.76 10.69 10.89
CA ILE A 49 10.50 11.01 9.49
C ILE A 49 11.51 10.28 8.61
N ARG A 50 11.02 9.33 7.80
CA ARG A 50 11.80 8.72 6.74
C ARG A 50 11.68 9.54 5.46
N THR A 51 12.82 9.99 4.93
CA THR A 51 12.89 10.50 3.57
C THR A 51 13.30 9.38 2.62
N LEU A 52 12.49 9.15 1.59
CA LEU A 52 12.85 8.25 0.51
C LEU A 52 13.81 8.93 -0.47
N ASN A 53 14.71 8.15 -1.06
CA ASN A 53 15.49 8.61 -2.20
C ASN A 53 14.76 8.35 -3.53
N LEU A 54 15.20 9.00 -4.61
CA LEU A 54 14.57 8.91 -5.93
C LEU A 54 14.40 7.46 -6.45
N SER A 55 15.35 6.56 -6.15
CA SER A 55 15.25 5.16 -6.57
C SER A 55 14.17 4.40 -5.79
N GLU A 56 14.02 4.69 -4.50
CA GLU A 56 12.96 4.13 -3.67
C GLU A 56 11.59 4.65 -4.09
N GLU A 57 11.48 5.95 -4.34
CA GLU A 57 10.26 6.59 -4.84
C GLU A 57 9.81 5.96 -6.16
N GLN A 58 10.71 5.90 -7.15
CA GLN A 58 10.39 5.31 -8.45
C GLN A 58 9.99 3.83 -8.34
N PHE A 59 10.66 3.07 -7.46
CA PHE A 59 10.30 1.69 -7.21
C PHE A 59 8.89 1.56 -6.62
N LEU A 60 8.54 2.37 -5.62
CA LEU A 60 7.22 2.34 -4.99
C LEU A 60 6.12 2.76 -5.95
N ILE A 61 6.35 3.78 -6.77
CA ILE A 61 5.41 4.21 -7.81
C ILE A 61 5.11 3.05 -8.75
N THR A 62 6.14 2.47 -9.37
CA THR A 62 5.95 1.39 -10.34
C THR A 62 5.40 0.11 -9.69
N LEU A 63 5.78 -0.17 -8.44
CA LEU A 63 5.22 -1.29 -7.67
C LEU A 63 3.71 -1.10 -7.49
N MET A 64 3.30 0.08 -7.03
CA MET A 64 1.90 0.37 -6.75
C MET A 64 1.07 0.43 -8.03
N ASP A 65 1.57 1.06 -9.09
CA ASP A 65 0.93 1.09 -10.41
C ASP A 65 0.64 -0.34 -10.88
N PHE A 66 1.61 -1.23 -10.77
CA PHE A 66 1.40 -2.62 -11.17
C PHE A 66 0.44 -3.34 -10.23
N VAL A 67 0.64 -3.24 -8.92
CA VAL A 67 -0.20 -3.94 -7.92
C VAL A 67 -1.67 -3.54 -8.07
N GLU A 68 -1.96 -2.26 -8.29
CA GLU A 68 -3.33 -1.77 -8.49
C GLU A 68 -4.04 -2.40 -9.70
N THR A 69 -3.30 -2.91 -10.68
CA THR A 69 -3.86 -3.60 -11.85
C THR A 69 -4.12 -5.09 -11.65
N VAL A 70 -3.42 -5.74 -10.69
CA VAL A 70 -3.45 -7.22 -10.55
C VAL A 70 -3.76 -7.71 -9.13
N TRP A 71 -3.94 -6.82 -8.15
CA TRP A 71 -4.07 -7.18 -6.73
C TRP A 71 -5.23 -8.14 -6.45
N ASN A 72 -6.32 -8.08 -7.22
CA ASN A 72 -7.49 -8.96 -7.06
C ASN A 72 -7.35 -10.31 -7.78
N ASP A 73 -6.27 -10.56 -8.52
CA ASP A 73 -5.98 -11.86 -9.12
C ASP A 73 -5.54 -12.87 -8.04
N SER A 74 -6.38 -13.85 -7.74
CA SER A 74 -6.07 -14.91 -6.76
C SER A 74 -4.83 -15.76 -7.10
N ASN A 75 -4.37 -15.72 -8.35
CA ASN A 75 -3.18 -16.40 -8.87
C ASN A 75 -1.97 -15.47 -9.05
N PHE A 76 -2.00 -14.29 -8.43
CA PHE A 76 -0.87 -13.37 -8.41
C PHE A 76 0.42 -14.04 -7.89
N SER A 77 1.53 -13.85 -8.61
CA SER A 77 2.89 -14.22 -8.19
C SER A 77 3.82 -13.02 -8.28
N ILE A 78 4.77 -12.94 -7.35
CA ILE A 78 5.84 -11.93 -7.31
C ILE A 78 6.69 -11.94 -8.58
N ASP A 79 6.79 -13.08 -9.29
CA ASP A 79 7.53 -13.16 -10.55
C ASP A 79 6.94 -12.26 -11.63
N LYS A 80 5.63 -11.98 -11.56
CA LYS A 80 4.95 -11.05 -12.47
C LYS A 80 5.41 -9.60 -12.27
N LEU A 81 5.98 -9.26 -11.11
CA LEU A 81 6.49 -7.91 -10.80
C LEU A 81 7.91 -7.65 -11.34
N SER A 82 8.68 -8.69 -11.66
CA SER A 82 10.09 -8.54 -12.09
C SER A 82 10.24 -7.71 -13.38
N LYS A 83 9.46 -8.04 -14.43
CA LYS A 83 9.51 -7.37 -15.74
C LYS A 83 9.11 -5.89 -15.68
N PRO A 84 7.95 -5.50 -15.11
CA PRO A 84 7.55 -4.09 -15.01
C PRO A 84 8.54 -3.26 -14.20
N LEU A 85 9.09 -3.83 -13.12
CA LEU A 85 10.00 -3.13 -12.23
C LEU A 85 11.45 -3.10 -12.75
N LYS A 86 11.78 -3.83 -13.82
CA LYS A 86 13.14 -3.97 -14.38
C LYS A 86 14.17 -4.47 -13.33
N TYR A 87 13.73 -5.34 -12.43
CA TYR A 87 14.56 -5.98 -11.41
C TYR A 87 14.38 -7.50 -11.48
N SER A 88 15.41 -8.25 -11.09
CA SER A 88 15.24 -9.69 -10.85
C SER A 88 14.23 -9.94 -9.72
N THR A 89 13.57 -11.10 -9.70
CA THR A 89 12.62 -11.47 -8.63
C THR A 89 13.25 -11.32 -7.23
N SER A 90 14.51 -11.73 -7.07
CA SER A 90 15.24 -11.60 -5.78
C SER A 90 15.44 -10.14 -5.37
N GLN A 91 15.74 -9.24 -6.31
CA GLN A 91 15.84 -7.81 -6.02
C GLN A 91 14.47 -7.20 -5.67
N VAL A 92 13.41 -7.56 -6.40
CA VAL A 92 12.04 -7.10 -6.08
C VAL A 92 11.66 -7.54 -4.67
N TYR A 93 11.90 -8.82 -4.34
CA TYR A 93 11.59 -9.37 -3.02
C TYR A 93 12.31 -8.61 -1.90
N ARG A 94 13.64 -8.41 -2.04
CA ARG A 94 14.44 -7.66 -1.07
C ARG A 94 13.99 -6.21 -0.93
N LYS A 95 13.69 -5.53 -2.05
CA LYS A 95 13.23 -4.14 -2.03
C LYS A 95 11.86 -4.00 -1.35
N ILE A 96 10.91 -4.90 -1.61
CA ILE A 96 9.62 -4.89 -0.92
C ILE A 96 9.81 -5.05 0.59
N ILE A 97 10.65 -5.98 1.04
CA ILE A 97 10.90 -6.13 2.48
C ILE A 97 11.57 -4.89 3.07
N ALA A 98 12.60 -4.35 2.40
CA ALA A 98 13.34 -3.18 2.89
C ALA A 98 12.48 -1.91 2.98
N LEU A 99 11.49 -1.76 2.11
CA LEU A 99 10.61 -0.59 2.07
C LEU A 99 9.37 -0.77 2.94
N THR A 100 8.74 -1.95 2.88
CA THR A 100 7.42 -2.20 3.50
C THR A 100 7.51 -2.94 4.83
N GLY A 101 8.66 -3.51 5.15
CA GLY A 101 8.85 -4.41 6.30
C GLY A 101 8.11 -5.74 6.19
N ASN A 102 7.47 -6.03 5.06
CA ASN A 102 6.63 -7.21 4.86
C ASN A 102 7.15 -8.05 3.68
N PRO A 103 7.10 -9.40 3.78
CA PRO A 103 7.28 -10.26 2.62
C PRO A 103 6.21 -9.95 1.55
N PRO A 104 6.51 -10.11 0.25
CA PRO A 104 5.58 -9.76 -0.83
C PRO A 104 4.19 -10.41 -0.75
N SER A 105 4.11 -11.67 -0.28
CA SER A 105 2.84 -12.36 -0.07
C SER A 105 2.01 -11.72 1.04
N VAL A 106 2.65 -11.26 2.12
CA VAL A 106 2.03 -10.56 3.23
C VAL A 106 1.61 -9.16 2.80
N PHE A 107 2.46 -8.46 2.04
CA PHE A 107 2.16 -7.15 1.47
C PHE A 107 0.88 -7.17 0.62
N ILE A 108 0.78 -8.07 -0.36
CA ILE A 108 -0.42 -8.18 -1.21
C ILE A 108 -1.65 -8.59 -0.41
N LYS A 109 -1.50 -9.55 0.52
CA LYS A 109 -2.60 -9.93 1.41
C LYS A 109 -3.11 -8.72 2.21
N ASN A 110 -2.21 -7.91 2.75
CA ASN A 110 -2.55 -6.71 3.50
C ASN A 110 -3.26 -5.66 2.62
N PHE A 111 -2.81 -5.49 1.37
CA PHE A 111 -3.45 -4.63 0.40
C PHE A 111 -4.90 -5.08 0.11
N ARG A 112 -5.10 -6.37 -0.16
CA ARG A 112 -6.43 -6.97 -0.36
C ARG A 112 -7.34 -6.76 0.84
N LEU A 113 -6.84 -6.98 2.06
CA LEU A 113 -7.60 -6.77 3.30
C LEU A 113 -8.02 -5.31 3.50
N ASN A 114 -7.14 -4.35 3.17
CA ASN A 114 -7.48 -2.93 3.25
C ASN A 114 -8.56 -2.54 2.23
N ARG A 115 -8.50 -3.09 1.00
CA ARG A 115 -9.56 -2.91 0.00
C ARG A 115 -10.87 -3.55 0.46
N ALA A 116 -10.82 -4.74 1.07
CA ALA A 116 -11.98 -5.40 1.63
C ALA A 116 -12.62 -4.59 2.76
N LEU A 117 -11.83 -4.06 3.70
CA LEU A 117 -12.30 -3.21 4.79
C LEU A 117 -13.11 -2.02 4.25
N ASN A 118 -12.58 -1.33 3.23
CA ASN A 118 -13.26 -0.21 2.56
C ASN A 118 -14.59 -0.63 1.92
N LEU A 119 -14.64 -1.81 1.29
CA LEU A 119 -15.86 -2.32 0.65
C LEU A 119 -16.91 -2.72 1.69
N ILE A 120 -16.50 -3.31 2.81
CA ILE A 120 -17.39 -3.65 3.92
C ILE A 120 -17.92 -2.38 4.57
N HIS A 121 -17.07 -1.39 4.83
CA HIS A 121 -17.46 -0.12 5.41
C HIS A 121 -18.48 0.64 4.53
N LYS A 122 -18.34 0.53 3.21
CA LYS A 122 -19.28 1.11 2.23
C LYS A 122 -20.48 0.21 1.91
N HIS A 123 -20.66 -0.91 2.60
CA HIS A 123 -21.73 -1.89 2.40
C HIS A 123 -21.88 -2.36 0.93
N LYS A 124 -20.76 -2.55 0.23
CA LYS A 124 -20.72 -2.88 -1.21
C LYS A 124 -20.86 -4.38 -1.52
N GLY A 125 -21.62 -5.13 -0.72
CA GLY A 125 -21.89 -6.55 -0.93
C GLY A 125 -21.82 -7.39 0.34
N ASN A 126 -22.14 -8.68 0.21
CA ASN A 126 -21.99 -9.62 1.33
C ASN A 126 -20.52 -10.04 1.50
N ILE A 127 -20.20 -10.62 2.65
CA ILE A 127 -18.82 -10.98 3.03
C ILE A 127 -18.18 -11.98 2.06
N ALA A 128 -18.96 -12.94 1.52
CA ALA A 128 -18.44 -13.94 0.59
C ALA A 128 -18.06 -13.32 -0.77
N ASP A 129 -18.91 -12.42 -1.28
CA ASP A 129 -18.65 -11.68 -2.51
C ASP A 129 -17.47 -10.73 -2.36
N ILE A 130 -17.36 -10.05 -1.21
CA ILE A 130 -16.23 -9.19 -0.90
C ILE A 130 -14.92 -9.99 -0.83
N ALA A 131 -14.93 -11.20 -0.25
CA ALA A 131 -13.74 -12.06 -0.24
C ALA A 131 -13.28 -12.40 -1.66
N ARG A 132 -14.23 -12.81 -2.52
CA ARG A 132 -13.95 -13.19 -3.91
C ARG A 132 -13.47 -12.01 -4.74
N GLN A 133 -14.15 -10.85 -4.67
CA GLN A 133 -13.79 -9.67 -5.46
C GLN A 133 -12.43 -9.07 -5.05
N THR A 134 -11.98 -9.34 -3.83
CA THR A 134 -10.68 -8.88 -3.33
C THR A 134 -9.57 -9.92 -3.52
N GLY A 135 -9.82 -10.98 -4.29
CA GLY A 135 -8.80 -11.94 -4.71
C GLY A 135 -8.46 -13.02 -3.68
N PHE A 136 -9.31 -13.24 -2.67
CA PHE A 136 -9.17 -14.41 -1.79
C PHE A 136 -9.78 -15.65 -2.41
N LYS A 137 -9.07 -16.78 -2.30
CA LYS A 137 -9.53 -18.08 -2.83
C LYS A 137 -10.71 -18.66 -2.05
N SER A 138 -10.91 -18.26 -0.80
CA SER A 138 -12.05 -18.71 0.01
C SER A 138 -12.46 -17.66 1.05
N ALA A 139 -13.77 -17.59 1.34
CA ALA A 139 -14.33 -16.71 2.36
C ALA A 139 -13.85 -17.06 3.79
N THR A 140 -13.59 -18.35 4.05
CA THR A 140 -13.05 -18.83 5.33
C THR A 140 -11.64 -18.31 5.57
N TYR A 141 -10.75 -18.44 4.58
CA TYR A 141 -9.38 -17.94 4.69
C TYR A 141 -9.34 -16.41 4.78
N PHE A 142 -10.18 -15.74 3.98
CA PHE A 142 -10.39 -14.29 4.09
C PHE A 142 -10.78 -13.87 5.51
N SER A 143 -11.81 -14.50 6.08
CA SER A 143 -12.32 -14.12 7.41
C SER A 143 -11.29 -14.31 8.51
N LYS A 144 -10.48 -15.38 8.43
CA LYS A 144 -9.34 -15.60 9.33
C LYS A 144 -8.32 -14.46 9.19
N CYS A 145 -7.85 -14.20 7.97
CA CYS A 145 -6.84 -13.17 7.72
C CYS A 145 -7.33 -11.77 8.10
N PHE A 146 -8.61 -11.47 7.90
CA PHE A 146 -9.22 -10.21 8.28
C PHE A 146 -9.25 -10.05 9.80
N LYS A 147 -9.67 -11.09 10.53
CA LYS A 147 -9.65 -11.10 12.00
C LYS A 147 -8.22 -10.95 12.54
N ASP A 148 -7.27 -11.68 11.97
CA ASP A 148 -5.86 -11.62 12.40
C ASP A 148 -5.28 -10.20 12.24
N LYS A 149 -5.70 -9.46 11.20
CA LYS A 149 -5.23 -8.09 10.94
C LYS A 149 -5.98 -7.02 11.74
N PHE A 150 -7.30 -7.10 11.83
CA PHE A 150 -8.15 -6.03 12.36
C PHE A 150 -8.76 -6.34 13.73
N GLY A 151 -8.48 -7.51 14.31
CA GLY A 151 -8.99 -7.93 15.63
C GLY A 151 -10.45 -8.39 15.65
N VAL A 152 -11.24 -8.09 14.61
CA VAL A 152 -12.66 -8.42 14.51
C VAL A 152 -12.97 -9.18 13.22
N THR A 153 -14.05 -9.99 13.22
CA THR A 153 -14.46 -10.67 11.99
C THR A 153 -15.07 -9.69 10.98
N PRO A 154 -15.03 -9.99 9.66
CA PRO A 154 -15.68 -9.16 8.65
C PRO A 154 -17.17 -8.92 8.94
N LYS A 155 -17.88 -9.96 9.41
CA LYS A 155 -19.30 -9.90 9.75
C LYS A 155 -19.57 -9.00 10.95
N THR A 156 -18.72 -9.09 11.99
CA THR A 156 -18.81 -8.21 13.17
C THR A 156 -18.58 -6.77 12.77
N TYR A 157 -17.51 -6.49 12.00
CA TYR A 157 -17.19 -5.14 11.52
C TYR A 157 -18.33 -4.55 10.68
N SER A 158 -18.89 -5.33 9.75
CA SER A 158 -20.03 -4.92 8.92
C SER A 158 -21.24 -4.51 9.76
N LYS A 159 -21.55 -5.24 10.83
CA LYS A 159 -22.67 -4.91 11.72
C LYS A 159 -22.41 -3.67 12.58
N GLN A 160 -21.19 -3.48 13.08
CA GLN A 160 -20.83 -2.34 13.92
C GLN A 160 -20.85 -1.01 13.16
N HIS A 161 -20.66 -1.05 11.85
CA HIS A 161 -20.66 0.12 10.97
C HIS A 161 -21.83 0.13 9.99
N ALA A 162 -22.91 -0.61 10.30
CA ALA A 162 -24.18 -0.45 9.62
C ALA A 162 -24.74 0.93 9.99
N ILE A 163 -24.93 1.78 8.98
CA ILE A 163 -25.62 3.07 9.10
C ILE A 163 -27.10 2.84 8.87
#